data_AF-A0AAW3NG33-F1
#
_entry.id   AF-A0AAW3NG33-F1
#
_cell.length_a   1.000
_cell.length_b   1.000
_cell.length_c   1.000
_cell.angle_alpha   90.00
_cell.angle_beta   90.00
_cell.angle_gamma   90.00
#
_symmetry.space_group_name_H-M   'P 1'
#
loop_
_entity.id
_entity.type
_entity.pdbx_description
1 polymer ?
#
loop_
_entity_poly.entity_id
_entity_poly.type
_entity_poly.pdbx_seq_one_letter_code
_entity_poly.pdbx_strand_id
1 'polypeptide(L)'
;MGLDSARHLTRRDWGRARKMFEGGASSADIAKRFAIPSATIRHMARREGWMNAAGLDGEQEQPGPVSDGSFAHENSLSGGSCMSREHPTDAQAQQALRRFVRDKSKPEELDILRRNLIVARVMSGMTAVEAAEKLGYANSTQLSLIESGKRKIPDDRQFIVDAARVYAVSVDFLLGLSPHTEFDARVARQHALMRGTESILGGIAAGFATVMIQFTNQTQPVREDFDRVSNAARTVEQALGMARKHGLDEIRGSSALLAATEQLAKAVEPLRQKVMRYRAIDSYFDELRAGRMPPIAYLTERYAPDGLSEEEVSA
;
A
#
# COMPACT_ATOMS: atom_id res chain seq x y z
N MET A 1 19.85 -10.15 -51.84
CA MET A 1 18.55 -10.60 -52.38
C MET A 1 18.15 -11.87 -51.65
N GLY A 2 16.98 -11.91 -51.01
CA GLY A 2 16.43 -13.14 -50.41
C GLY A 2 15.92 -13.01 -48.96
N LEU A 3 15.22 -11.93 -48.61
CA LEU A 3 14.29 -11.91 -47.48
C LEU A 3 12.88 -11.69 -48.04
N ASP A 4 11.88 -12.25 -47.35
CA ASP A 4 10.44 -12.13 -47.61
C ASP A 4 9.80 -13.06 -48.64
N SER A 5 9.84 -14.36 -48.34
CA SER A 5 8.75 -15.27 -48.72
C SER A 5 8.43 -16.27 -47.61
N ALA A 6 8.12 -15.76 -46.42
CA ALA A 6 7.48 -16.59 -45.40
C ALA A 6 6.02 -16.85 -45.85
N ARG A 7 5.80 -17.96 -46.55
CA ARG A 7 4.43 -18.42 -46.87
C ARG A 7 3.66 -18.57 -45.56
N HIS A 8 2.58 -17.81 -45.40
CA HIS A 8 1.62 -18.06 -44.32
C HIS A 8 1.04 -19.46 -44.52
N LEU A 9 1.45 -20.40 -43.67
CA LEU A 9 0.94 -21.76 -43.69
C LEU A 9 -0.55 -21.75 -43.36
N THR A 10 -1.35 -22.34 -44.25
CA THR A 10 -2.78 -22.49 -44.02
C THR A 10 -3.03 -23.54 -42.95
N ARG A 11 -4.23 -23.55 -42.36
CA ARG A 11 -4.65 -24.60 -41.40
C ARG A 11 -4.49 -26.03 -41.96
N ARG A 12 -4.59 -26.18 -43.30
CA ARG A 12 -4.36 -27.46 -43.99
C ARG A 12 -2.88 -27.86 -44.01
N ASP A 13 -1.97 -26.89 -44.11
CA ASP A 13 -0.53 -27.15 -44.10
C ASP A 13 -0.05 -27.59 -42.71
N TRP A 14 -0.60 -26.97 -41.65
CA TRP A 14 -0.36 -27.40 -40.28
C TRP A 14 -0.87 -28.81 -39.99
N GLY A 15 -2.05 -29.17 -40.52
CA GLY A 15 -2.56 -30.54 -40.44
C GLY A 15 -1.65 -31.57 -41.13
N ARG A 16 -1.02 -31.20 -42.25
CA ARG A 16 -0.04 -32.06 -42.94
C ARG A 16 1.28 -32.17 -42.17
N ALA A 17 1.78 -31.05 -41.64
CA ALA A 17 2.98 -31.03 -40.81
C ALA A 17 2.81 -31.92 -39.56
N ARG A 18 1.64 -31.86 -38.91
CA ARG A 18 1.28 -32.72 -37.79
C ARG A 18 1.31 -34.20 -38.16
N LYS A 19 0.64 -34.58 -39.25
CA LYS A 19 0.60 -35.98 -39.71
C LYS A 19 1.99 -36.52 -40.04
N MET A 20 2.88 -35.67 -40.58
CA MET A 20 4.28 -36.04 -40.81
C MET A 20 5.05 -36.23 -39.49
N PHE A 21 4.85 -35.35 -38.52
CA PHE A 21 5.50 -35.43 -37.21
C PHE A 21 5.03 -36.66 -36.41
N GLU A 22 3.72 -36.92 -36.36
CA GLU A 22 3.14 -38.13 -35.75
C GLU A 22 3.62 -39.40 -36.46
N GLY A 23 3.84 -39.33 -37.79
CA GLY A 23 4.45 -40.39 -38.59
C GLY A 23 5.96 -40.57 -38.43
N GLY A 24 6.61 -39.85 -37.51
CA GLY A 24 8.03 -40.00 -37.17
C GLY A 24 9.00 -39.13 -37.97
N ALA A 25 8.51 -38.18 -38.78
CA ALA A 25 9.40 -37.26 -39.49
C ALA A 25 10.06 -36.26 -38.52
N SER A 26 11.34 -35.98 -38.72
CA SER A 26 12.07 -34.99 -37.92
C SER A 26 11.55 -33.58 -38.16
N SER A 27 11.61 -32.73 -37.12
CA SER A 27 11.29 -31.31 -37.23
C SER A 27 12.11 -30.59 -38.32
N ALA A 28 13.33 -31.07 -38.62
CA ALA A 28 14.17 -30.55 -39.70
C ALA A 28 13.62 -30.90 -41.10
N ASP A 29 13.08 -32.11 -41.29
CA ASP A 29 12.53 -32.55 -42.57
C ASP A 29 11.23 -31.81 -42.90
N ILE A 30 10.39 -31.61 -41.88
CA ILE A 30 9.14 -30.86 -42.01
C ILE A 30 9.46 -29.38 -42.28
N ALA A 31 10.45 -28.81 -41.58
CA ALA A 31 10.92 -27.44 -41.80
C ALA A 31 11.36 -27.20 -43.24
N LYS A 32 12.16 -28.11 -43.80
CA LYS A 32 12.61 -28.08 -45.19
C LYS A 32 11.44 -28.16 -46.18
N ARG A 33 10.43 -28.99 -45.90
CA ARG A 33 9.26 -29.18 -46.76
C ARG A 33 8.35 -27.95 -46.82
N PHE A 34 8.18 -27.25 -45.70
CA PHE A 34 7.28 -26.11 -45.57
C PHE A 34 7.98 -24.75 -45.61
N ALA A 35 9.31 -24.74 -45.82
CA ALA A 35 10.15 -23.55 -45.81
C ALA A 35 9.94 -22.68 -44.56
N ILE A 36 9.87 -23.32 -43.39
CA ILE A 36 9.75 -22.66 -42.08
C ILE A 36 10.88 -23.10 -41.15
N PRO A 37 11.26 -22.29 -40.14
CA PRO A 37 12.28 -22.69 -39.18
C PRO A 37 11.87 -23.95 -38.39
N SER A 38 12.80 -24.88 -38.19
CA SER A 38 12.58 -26.10 -37.39
C SER A 38 12.22 -25.79 -35.93
N ALA A 39 12.71 -24.68 -35.38
CA ALA A 39 12.31 -24.17 -34.07
C ALA A 39 10.81 -23.88 -33.98
N THR A 40 10.20 -23.36 -35.04
CA THR A 40 8.75 -23.10 -35.10
C THR A 40 7.95 -24.39 -35.02
N ILE A 41 8.43 -25.46 -35.65
CA ILE A 41 7.80 -26.79 -35.60
C ILE A 41 7.94 -27.40 -34.20
N ARG A 42 9.11 -27.30 -33.58
CA ARG A 42 9.32 -27.78 -32.20
C ARG A 42 8.43 -27.05 -31.19
N HIS A 43 8.33 -25.72 -31.32
CA HIS A 43 7.46 -24.93 -30.45
C HIS A 43 5.98 -25.28 -30.64
N MET A 44 5.53 -25.47 -31.89
CA MET A 44 4.17 -25.92 -32.20
C MET A 44 3.88 -27.30 -31.64
N ALA A 45 4.79 -28.27 -31.86
CA ALA A 45 4.66 -29.63 -31.35
C ALA A 45 4.53 -29.66 -29.82
N ARG A 46 5.35 -28.88 -29.09
CA ARG A 46 5.25 -28.73 -27.63
C ARG A 46 3.94 -28.07 -27.20
N ARG A 47 3.52 -27.01 -27.89
CA ARG A 47 2.30 -26.26 -27.54
C ARG A 47 1.02 -27.07 -27.80
N GLU A 48 1.01 -27.89 -28.85
CA GLU A 48 -0.17 -28.67 -29.28
C GLU A 48 -0.09 -30.16 -28.90
N GLY A 49 0.94 -30.56 -28.15
CA GLY A 49 1.12 -31.92 -27.64
C GLY A 49 1.29 -32.97 -28.74
N TRP A 50 1.96 -32.64 -29.84
CA TRP A 50 2.24 -33.61 -30.89
C TRP A 50 3.29 -34.61 -30.39
N MET A 51 2.96 -35.89 -30.39
CA MET A 51 3.89 -36.97 -30.05
C MET A 51 4.30 -37.71 -31.32
N ASN A 52 5.58 -37.99 -31.50
CA ASN A 52 6.03 -38.86 -32.59
C ASN A 52 5.74 -40.33 -32.24
N ALA A 53 5.50 -41.16 -33.25
CA ALA A 53 5.33 -42.61 -33.05
C ALA A 53 6.57 -43.30 -32.43
N ALA A 54 7.72 -42.62 -32.40
CA ALA A 54 8.96 -43.11 -31.82
C ALA A 54 9.07 -42.85 -30.30
N GLY A 55 8.15 -42.12 -29.67
CA GLY A 55 8.13 -41.89 -28.21
C GLY A 55 9.36 -41.16 -27.66
N LEU A 56 10.08 -40.42 -28.49
CA LEU A 56 11.36 -39.82 -28.14
C LEU A 56 11.37 -38.34 -28.57
N ASP A 57 11.39 -37.46 -27.58
CA ASP A 57 11.85 -36.08 -27.75
C ASP A 57 13.32 -36.14 -28.18
N GLY A 58 13.57 -35.93 -29.47
CA GLY A 58 14.91 -35.98 -30.03
C GLY A 58 15.78 -34.85 -29.47
N GLU A 59 16.68 -35.21 -28.55
CA GLU A 59 18.04 -34.68 -28.41
C GLU A 59 18.88 -35.68 -27.57
N GLN A 60 19.66 -36.54 -28.26
CA GLN A 60 20.91 -37.07 -27.71
C GLN A 60 21.96 -35.97 -27.87
N GLU A 61 22.13 -35.14 -26.84
CA GLU A 61 23.42 -34.45 -26.63
C GLU A 61 24.31 -35.40 -25.82
N GLN A 62 25.49 -35.72 -26.37
CA GLN A 62 26.50 -36.55 -25.71
C GLN A 62 27.03 -35.83 -24.45
N PRO A 63 27.04 -36.48 -23.27
CA PRO A 63 27.80 -35.98 -22.12
C PRO A 63 29.28 -36.35 -22.29
N GLY A 64 30.16 -35.35 -22.16
CA GLY A 64 31.62 -35.52 -22.11
C GLY A 64 32.08 -36.38 -20.90
N PRO A 65 33.32 -36.88 -20.94
CA PRO A 65 33.73 -38.02 -20.13
C PRO A 65 33.89 -37.68 -18.64
N VAL A 66 33.36 -38.57 -17.80
CA VAL A 66 33.56 -38.65 -16.36
C VAL A 66 34.98 -39.15 -16.09
N SER A 67 35.73 -38.45 -15.23
CA SER A 67 36.98 -38.97 -14.66
C SER A 67 36.78 -39.22 -13.18
N ASP A 68 36.95 -40.47 -12.78
CA ASP A 68 36.97 -40.96 -11.40
C ASP A 68 38.19 -40.43 -10.62
N GLY A 69 38.02 -40.17 -9.33
CA GLY A 69 39.12 -39.81 -8.42
C GLY A 69 38.72 -39.52 -6.96
N SER A 70 38.59 -40.60 -6.17
CA SER A 70 38.73 -40.77 -4.72
C SER A 70 38.75 -39.59 -3.71
N PHE A 71 37.92 -39.77 -2.67
CA PHE A 71 38.09 -39.40 -1.23
C PHE A 71 39.45 -38.86 -0.74
N ALA A 72 39.45 -37.70 -0.05
CA ALA A 72 39.69 -37.57 1.41
C ALA A 72 39.95 -36.10 1.87
N HIS A 73 39.31 -35.75 3.00
CA HIS A 73 39.63 -34.79 4.08
C HIS A 73 40.11 -33.32 3.85
N GLU A 74 39.29 -32.43 4.42
CA GLU A 74 39.59 -31.26 5.29
C GLU A 74 40.50 -30.09 4.87
N ASN A 75 39.94 -28.90 5.12
CA ASN A 75 40.56 -27.61 5.42
C ASN A 75 41.37 -26.92 4.32
N SER A 76 40.78 -25.89 3.70
CA SER A 76 41.18 -24.49 3.92
C SER A 76 40.49 -23.52 2.95
N LEU A 77 40.13 -22.37 3.51
CA LEU A 77 39.69 -21.12 2.88
C LEU A 77 40.32 -20.84 1.50
N SER A 78 39.48 -20.60 0.48
CA SER A 78 39.73 -19.60 -0.59
C SER A 78 38.62 -19.61 -1.65
N GLY A 79 37.91 -18.48 -1.79
CA GLY A 79 37.60 -17.91 -3.10
C GLY A 79 36.53 -18.58 -3.97
N GLY A 80 35.30 -18.72 -3.47
CA GLY A 80 34.11 -18.92 -4.32
C GLY A 80 33.25 -17.67 -4.28
N SER A 81 33.47 -16.73 -5.20
CA SER A 81 32.70 -15.50 -5.37
C SER A 81 31.22 -15.83 -5.61
N CYS A 82 30.44 -15.84 -4.53
CA CYS A 82 29.00 -15.67 -4.60
C CYS A 82 28.77 -14.25 -5.13
N MET A 83 28.40 -14.14 -6.41
CA MET A 83 27.85 -12.90 -6.96
C MET A 83 26.63 -12.54 -6.12
N SER A 84 26.86 -11.73 -5.10
CA SER A 84 25.85 -11.02 -4.36
C SER A 84 25.19 -10.12 -5.38
N ARG A 85 24.04 -10.53 -5.93
CA ARG A 85 23.16 -9.59 -6.62
C ARG A 85 22.75 -8.59 -5.56
N GLU A 86 23.46 -7.46 -5.51
CA GLU A 86 23.13 -6.34 -4.65
C GLU A 86 21.63 -6.09 -4.79
N HIS A 87 20.89 -6.26 -3.69
CA HIS A 87 19.48 -5.91 -3.70
C HIS A 87 19.41 -4.42 -4.03
N PRO A 88 18.77 -4.05 -5.15
CA PRO A 88 18.72 -2.68 -5.62
C PRO A 88 18.02 -1.85 -4.55
N THR A 89 18.78 -0.92 -3.97
CA THR A 89 18.36 -0.08 -2.85
C THR A 89 17.25 0.86 -3.31
N ASP A 90 16.38 1.31 -2.40
CA ASP A 90 15.31 2.28 -2.70
C ASP A 90 15.80 3.52 -3.48
N ALA A 91 17.08 3.88 -3.32
CA ALA A 91 17.77 4.92 -4.08
C ALA A 91 17.79 4.68 -5.61
N GLN A 92 17.98 3.43 -6.06
CA GLN A 92 17.97 3.07 -7.48
C GLN A 92 16.53 3.13 -8.03
N ALA A 93 15.54 2.73 -7.24
CA ALA A 93 14.13 2.87 -7.61
C ALA A 93 13.76 4.35 -7.73
N GLN A 94 14.19 5.21 -6.80
CA GLN A 94 14.00 6.65 -6.87
C GLN A 94 14.68 7.26 -8.11
N GLN A 95 15.90 6.82 -8.47
CA GLN A 95 16.59 7.30 -9.67
C GLN A 95 15.85 6.91 -10.96
N ALA A 96 15.32 5.70 -11.04
CA ALA A 96 14.51 5.26 -12.17
C ALA A 96 13.18 6.05 -12.27
N LEU A 97 12.58 6.38 -11.12
CA LEU A 97 11.36 7.18 -11.04
C LEU A 97 11.56 8.65 -11.42
N ARG A 98 12.78 9.21 -11.42
CA ARG A 98 13.03 10.59 -11.88
C ARG A 98 12.63 10.81 -13.34
N ARG A 99 12.61 9.74 -14.16
CA ARG A 99 12.18 9.79 -15.57
C ARG A 99 10.67 9.63 -15.74
N PHE A 100 9.95 9.28 -14.67
CA PHE A 100 8.51 9.15 -14.67
C PHE A 100 7.87 10.54 -14.56
N VAL A 101 7.01 10.88 -15.52
CA VAL A 101 6.24 12.13 -15.52
C VAL A 101 4.78 11.75 -15.34
N ARG A 102 4.17 12.22 -14.24
CA ARG A 102 2.75 12.02 -13.96
C ARG A 102 1.91 12.84 -14.95
N ASP A 103 0.98 12.19 -15.63
CA ASP A 103 0.13 12.82 -16.62
C ASP A 103 -1.25 13.04 -16.00
N LYS A 104 -1.54 14.26 -15.53
CA LYS A 104 -2.79 14.60 -14.83
C LYS A 104 -4.06 14.37 -15.68
N SER A 105 -3.91 14.17 -16.99
CA SER A 105 -5.02 13.90 -17.91
C SER A 105 -5.49 12.43 -17.91
N LYS A 106 -4.68 11.51 -17.40
CA LYS A 106 -4.96 10.07 -17.38
C LYS A 106 -5.51 9.62 -16.02
N PRO A 107 -6.27 8.51 -15.96
CA PRO A 107 -6.76 7.98 -14.69
C PRO A 107 -5.59 7.59 -13.79
N GLU A 108 -5.70 7.94 -12.50
CA GLU A 108 -4.65 7.79 -11.50
C GLU A 108 -4.16 6.33 -11.35
N GLU A 109 -5.07 5.38 -11.50
CA GLU A 109 -4.80 3.94 -11.44
C GLU A 109 -3.75 3.48 -12.47
N LEU A 110 -3.76 4.03 -13.68
CA LEU A 110 -2.80 3.67 -14.72
C LEU A 110 -1.40 4.24 -14.43
N ASP A 111 -1.34 5.40 -13.80
CA ASP A 111 -0.08 6.01 -13.38
C ASP A 111 0.52 5.26 -12.18
N ILE A 112 -0.31 4.79 -11.25
CA ILE A 112 0.09 3.90 -10.16
C ILE A 112 0.66 2.59 -10.72
N LEU A 113 -0.04 1.96 -11.68
CA LEU A 113 0.42 0.73 -12.31
C LEU A 113 1.79 0.91 -13.01
N ARG A 114 1.98 2.00 -13.75
CA ARG A 114 3.29 2.31 -14.39
C ARG A 114 4.39 2.52 -13.36
N ARG A 115 4.11 3.29 -12.31
CA ARG A 115 5.05 3.53 -11.22
C ARG A 115 5.46 2.19 -10.59
N ASN A 116 4.49 1.33 -10.31
CA ASN A 116 4.73 0.05 -9.64
C ASN A 116 5.43 -0.96 -10.56
N LEU A 117 5.22 -0.90 -11.88
CA LEU A 117 6.02 -1.67 -12.85
C LEU A 117 7.50 -1.28 -12.83
N ILE A 118 7.80 0.03 -12.76
CA ILE A 118 9.19 0.52 -12.66
C ILE A 118 9.80 0.07 -11.34
N VAL A 119 9.07 0.28 -10.23
CA VAL A 119 9.54 -0.11 -8.90
C VAL A 119 9.77 -1.61 -8.81
N ALA A 120 8.82 -2.43 -9.26
CA ALA A 120 8.95 -3.89 -9.28
C ALA A 120 10.19 -4.30 -10.08
N ARG A 121 10.35 -3.82 -11.32
CA ARG A 121 11.49 -4.15 -12.17
C ARG A 121 12.82 -3.80 -11.50
N VAL A 122 12.91 -2.59 -10.93
CA VAL A 122 14.12 -2.15 -10.26
C VAL A 122 14.36 -2.99 -9.03
N MET A 123 13.37 -3.24 -8.17
CA MET A 123 13.50 -4.07 -6.96
C MET A 123 13.92 -5.52 -7.25
N SER A 124 13.51 -6.06 -8.40
CA SER A 124 13.96 -7.39 -8.88
C SER A 124 15.38 -7.39 -9.45
N GLY A 125 16.07 -6.25 -9.48
CA GLY A 125 17.42 -6.11 -10.01
C GLY A 125 17.52 -6.23 -11.53
N MET A 126 16.41 -5.98 -12.25
CA MET A 126 16.36 -6.18 -13.70
C MET A 126 16.54 -4.87 -14.47
N THR A 127 17.36 -4.93 -15.51
CA THR A 127 17.45 -3.87 -16.51
C THR A 127 16.21 -3.90 -17.43
N ALA A 128 15.94 -2.79 -18.13
CA ALA A 128 14.83 -2.72 -19.08
C ALA A 128 14.99 -3.70 -20.26
N VAL A 129 16.22 -4.12 -20.57
CA VAL A 129 16.51 -5.11 -21.62
C VAL A 129 16.15 -6.50 -21.14
N GLU A 130 16.68 -6.93 -19.99
CA GLU A 130 16.40 -8.25 -19.42
C GLU A 130 14.91 -8.44 -19.11
N ALA A 131 14.25 -7.39 -18.60
CA ALA A 131 12.81 -7.42 -18.34
C ALA A 131 12.00 -7.57 -19.63
N ALA A 132 12.38 -6.86 -20.70
CA ALA A 132 11.69 -6.94 -21.98
C ALA A 132 11.83 -8.32 -22.62
N GLU A 133 13.03 -8.92 -22.58
CA GLU A 133 13.28 -10.28 -23.06
C GLU A 133 12.42 -11.30 -22.31
N LYS A 134 12.37 -11.23 -20.98
CA LYS A 134 11.55 -12.12 -20.14
C LYS A 134 10.05 -11.94 -20.35
N LEU A 135 9.61 -10.74 -20.71
CA LEU A 135 8.22 -10.44 -21.08
C LEU A 135 7.88 -10.80 -22.53
N GLY A 136 8.83 -11.33 -23.30
CA GLY A 136 8.62 -11.76 -24.68
C GLY A 136 8.63 -10.62 -25.71
N TYR A 137 9.15 -9.44 -25.35
CA TYR A 137 9.34 -8.35 -26.28
C TYR A 137 10.67 -8.51 -27.04
N ALA A 138 10.65 -8.21 -28.34
CA ALA A 138 11.86 -8.24 -29.16
C ALA A 138 12.90 -7.19 -28.73
N ASN A 139 12.44 -6.00 -28.29
CA ASN A 139 13.30 -4.86 -27.95
C ASN A 139 12.81 -4.17 -26.66
N SER A 140 13.75 -3.63 -25.87
CA SER A 140 13.49 -2.89 -24.61
C SER A 140 12.73 -1.56 -24.78
N THR A 141 12.65 -1.05 -26.01
CA THR A 141 11.96 0.19 -26.35
C THR A 141 10.47 0.12 -26.02
N GLN A 142 9.83 -1.03 -26.22
CA GLN A 142 8.39 -1.16 -25.96
C GLN A 142 8.09 -1.03 -24.46
N LEU A 143 8.85 -1.76 -23.64
CA LEU A 143 8.72 -1.69 -22.18
C LEU A 143 9.02 -0.27 -21.65
N SER A 144 10.09 0.36 -22.14
CA SER A 144 10.43 1.74 -21.76
C SER A 144 9.35 2.77 -22.12
N LEU A 145 8.67 2.59 -23.26
CA LEU A 145 7.55 3.45 -23.67
C LEU A 145 6.29 3.21 -22.82
N ILE A 146 6.07 1.99 -22.36
CA ILE A 146 4.97 1.63 -21.45
C ILE A 146 5.22 2.26 -20.07
N GLU A 147 6.43 2.09 -19.53
CA GLU A 147 6.86 2.65 -18.24
C GLU A 147 6.81 4.19 -18.21
N SER A 148 7.23 4.83 -19.31
CA SER A 148 7.16 6.30 -19.45
C SER A 148 5.78 6.84 -19.80
N GLY A 149 4.77 5.98 -19.97
CA GLY A 149 3.40 6.37 -20.28
C GLY A 149 3.17 6.96 -21.68
N LYS A 150 4.18 6.87 -22.56
CA LYS A 150 4.10 7.23 -23.99
C LYS A 150 3.34 6.20 -24.80
N ARG A 151 3.33 4.94 -24.36
CA ARG A 151 2.55 3.85 -24.95
C ARG A 151 1.50 3.36 -23.96
N LYS A 152 0.36 2.94 -24.50
CA LYS A 152 -0.70 2.30 -23.72
C LYS A 152 -0.20 0.97 -23.17
N ILE A 153 -0.55 0.66 -21.92
CA ILE A 153 -0.36 -0.67 -21.34
C ILE A 153 -1.24 -1.65 -22.13
N PRO A 154 -0.76 -2.86 -22.46
CA PRO A 154 -1.62 -3.86 -23.08
C PRO A 154 -2.88 -4.09 -22.25
N ASP A 155 -4.06 -4.10 -22.89
CA ASP A 155 -5.34 -4.34 -22.19
C ASP A 155 -5.52 -5.81 -21.78
N ASP A 156 -4.57 -6.69 -22.15
CA ASP A 156 -4.60 -8.10 -21.81
C ASP A 156 -4.18 -8.32 -20.36
N ARG A 157 -5.04 -9.01 -19.59
CA ARG A 157 -4.74 -9.47 -18.22
C ARG A 157 -3.45 -10.28 -18.16
N GLN A 158 -3.10 -10.97 -19.24
CA GLN A 158 -1.92 -11.82 -19.30
C GLN A 158 -0.64 -11.01 -19.09
N PHE A 159 -0.58 -9.77 -19.59
CA PHE A 159 0.58 -8.90 -19.38
C PHE A 159 0.85 -8.62 -17.90
N ILE A 160 -0.20 -8.38 -17.10
CA ILE A 160 -0.06 -8.08 -15.67
C ILE A 160 0.40 -9.34 -14.92
N VAL A 161 -0.14 -10.50 -15.28
CA VAL A 161 0.27 -11.79 -14.70
C VAL A 161 1.72 -12.12 -15.05
N ASP A 162 2.12 -11.88 -16.29
CA ASP A 162 3.49 -12.14 -16.75
C ASP A 162 4.47 -11.16 -16.09
N ALA A 163 4.11 -9.88 -15.96
CA ALA A 163 4.91 -8.90 -15.22
C ALA A 163 5.06 -9.27 -13.74
N ALA A 164 3.99 -9.71 -13.08
CA ALA A 164 4.02 -10.19 -11.70
C ALA A 164 4.97 -11.40 -11.55
N ARG A 165 4.93 -12.35 -12.50
CA ARG A 165 5.82 -13.52 -12.51
C ARG A 165 7.27 -13.15 -12.80
N VAL A 166 7.53 -12.30 -13.78
CA VAL A 166 8.88 -11.90 -14.19
C VAL A 166 9.56 -11.11 -13.08
N TYR A 167 8.85 -10.20 -12.42
CA TYR A 167 9.39 -9.40 -11.33
C TYR A 167 9.31 -10.09 -9.97
N ALA A 168 8.68 -11.26 -9.88
CA ALA A 168 8.40 -11.94 -8.61
C ALA A 168 7.73 -10.99 -7.61
N VAL A 169 6.61 -10.38 -8.02
CA VAL A 169 5.77 -9.53 -7.17
C VAL A 169 4.29 -9.92 -7.24
N SER A 170 3.50 -9.55 -6.23
CA SER A 170 2.03 -9.73 -6.30
C SER A 170 1.39 -8.84 -7.36
N VAL A 171 0.29 -9.33 -7.95
CA VAL A 171 -0.57 -8.52 -8.81
C VAL A 171 -1.17 -7.33 -8.05
N ASP A 172 -1.49 -7.53 -6.76
CA ASP A 172 -2.01 -6.48 -5.88
C ASP A 172 -1.03 -5.31 -5.73
N PHE A 173 0.27 -5.58 -5.68
CA PHE A 173 1.30 -4.55 -5.71
C PHE A 173 1.27 -3.78 -7.03
N LEU A 174 1.28 -4.48 -8.17
CA LEU A 174 1.28 -3.84 -9.48
C LEU A 174 0.05 -2.95 -9.67
N LEU A 175 -1.13 -3.38 -9.21
CA LEU A 175 -2.37 -2.62 -9.30
C LEU A 175 -2.50 -1.51 -8.24
N GLY A 176 -1.56 -1.40 -7.29
CA GLY A 176 -1.61 -0.39 -6.23
C GLY A 176 -2.61 -0.69 -5.11
N LEU A 177 -3.13 -1.92 -5.04
CA LEU A 177 -4.00 -2.39 -3.95
C LEU A 177 -3.18 -2.73 -2.69
N SER A 178 -1.89 -3.02 -2.87
CA SER A 178 -0.93 -3.39 -1.82
C SER A 178 0.33 -2.55 -1.88
N PRO A 179 0.85 -2.05 -0.75
CA PRO A 179 2.19 -1.45 -0.70
C PRO A 179 3.31 -2.52 -0.68
N HIS A 180 2.98 -3.78 -0.39
CA HIS A 180 3.95 -4.87 -0.26
C HIS A 180 4.18 -5.58 -1.59
N THR A 181 5.45 -5.80 -1.95
CA THR A 181 5.91 -6.40 -3.21
C THR A 181 5.86 -7.92 -3.23
N GLU A 182 5.48 -8.58 -2.15
CA GLU A 182 5.68 -10.02 -1.95
C GLU A 182 4.96 -10.88 -2.99
N PHE A 183 5.65 -11.90 -3.51
CA PHE A 183 5.10 -12.85 -4.47
C PHE A 183 4.39 -14.03 -3.82
N ASP A 184 4.80 -14.43 -2.61
CA ASP A 184 4.24 -15.59 -1.92
C ASP A 184 2.78 -15.33 -1.53
N ALA A 185 1.88 -16.18 -2.04
CA ALA A 185 0.45 -16.12 -1.78
C ALA A 185 0.12 -16.20 -0.27
N ARG A 186 0.99 -16.81 0.55
CA ARG A 186 0.78 -16.88 2.00
C ARG A 186 1.03 -15.53 2.67
N VAL A 187 2.14 -14.87 2.35
CA VAL A 187 2.53 -13.59 2.98
C VAL A 187 1.65 -12.46 2.43
N ALA A 188 1.36 -12.46 1.12
CA ALA A 188 0.38 -11.55 0.51
C ALA A 188 -1.01 -11.65 1.17
N ARG A 189 -1.46 -12.87 1.49
CA ARG A 189 -2.73 -13.09 2.22
C ARG A 189 -2.68 -12.52 3.65
N GLN A 190 -1.58 -12.72 4.37
CA GLN A 190 -1.42 -12.17 5.72
C GLN A 190 -1.49 -10.64 5.71
N HIS A 191 -0.79 -9.99 4.78
CA HIS A 191 -0.87 -8.53 4.64
C HIS A 191 -2.24 -8.04 4.18
N ALA A 192 -2.96 -8.79 3.35
CA ALA A 192 -4.34 -8.46 2.98
C ALA A 192 -5.29 -8.52 4.18
N LEU A 193 -5.13 -9.53 5.05
CA LEU A 193 -5.90 -9.66 6.29
C LEU A 193 -5.59 -8.54 7.29
N MET A 194 -4.32 -8.16 7.43
CA MET A 194 -3.92 -7.03 8.29
C MET A 194 -4.53 -5.72 7.82
N ARG A 195 -4.45 -5.41 6.51
CA ARG A 195 -5.09 -4.22 5.93
C ARG A 195 -6.61 -4.19 6.11
N GLY A 196 -7.27 -5.34 5.92
CA GLY A 196 -8.70 -5.46 6.20
C GLY A 196 -9.02 -5.14 7.67
N THR A 197 -8.20 -5.64 8.59
CA THR A 197 -8.36 -5.40 10.03
C THR A 197 -8.12 -3.94 10.41
N GLU A 198 -7.07 -3.31 9.88
CA GLU A 198 -6.78 -1.89 10.08
C GLU A 198 -7.91 -1.00 9.56
N SER A 199 -8.44 -1.30 8.37
CA SER A 199 -9.56 -0.57 7.79
C SER A 199 -10.82 -0.67 8.66
N ILE A 200 -11.14 -1.87 9.16
CA ILE A 200 -12.26 -2.09 10.08
C ILE A 200 -12.06 -1.30 11.38
N LEU A 201 -10.86 -1.37 11.97
CA LEU A 201 -10.55 -0.68 13.22
C LEU A 201 -10.61 0.85 13.05
N GLY A 202 -10.09 1.37 11.92
CA GLY A 202 -10.21 2.78 11.56
C GLY A 202 -11.66 3.22 11.39
N GLY A 203 -12.50 2.40 10.77
CA GLY A 203 -13.94 2.65 10.64
C GLY A 203 -14.65 2.70 11.99
N ILE A 204 -14.32 1.77 12.91
CA ILE A 204 -14.85 1.75 14.28
C ILE A 204 -14.42 3.03 15.03
N ALA A 205 -13.14 3.39 14.97
CA ALA A 205 -12.61 4.59 15.62
C ALA A 205 -13.28 5.87 15.10
N ALA A 206 -13.48 6.00 13.79
CA ALA A 206 -14.20 7.12 13.18
C ALA A 206 -15.68 7.17 13.61
N GLY A 207 -16.32 6.00 13.72
CA GLY A 207 -17.68 5.87 14.25
C GLY A 207 -17.76 6.36 15.70
N PHE A 208 -16.86 5.88 16.57
CA PHE A 208 -16.77 6.33 17.96
C PHE A 208 -16.50 7.83 18.07
N ALA A 209 -15.57 8.38 17.28
CA ALA A 209 -15.29 9.81 17.27
C ALA A 209 -16.54 10.62 16.89
N THR A 210 -17.27 10.18 15.86
CA THR A 210 -18.51 10.83 15.42
C THR A 210 -19.58 10.79 16.50
N VAL A 211 -19.79 9.63 17.13
CA VAL A 211 -20.75 9.49 18.24
C VAL A 211 -20.33 10.34 19.43
N MET A 212 -19.04 10.40 19.77
CA MET A 212 -18.53 11.26 20.85
C MET A 212 -18.73 12.74 20.53
N ILE A 213 -18.51 13.18 19.28
CA ILE A 213 -18.75 14.56 18.85
C ILE A 213 -20.25 14.88 18.93
N GLN A 214 -21.12 13.99 18.43
CA GLN A 214 -22.57 14.19 18.48
C GLN A 214 -23.09 14.18 19.91
N PHE A 215 -22.62 13.24 20.75
CA PHE A 215 -22.96 13.18 22.17
C PHE A 215 -22.50 14.45 22.88
N THR A 216 -21.27 14.91 22.63
CA THR A 216 -20.74 16.16 23.19
C THR A 216 -21.58 17.37 22.76
N ASN A 217 -21.97 17.45 21.49
CA ASN A 217 -22.82 18.52 20.96
C ASN A 217 -24.27 18.47 21.49
N GLN A 218 -24.79 17.27 21.81
CA GLN A 218 -26.15 17.09 22.32
C GLN A 218 -26.25 17.18 23.86
N THR A 219 -25.17 16.89 24.59
CA THR A 219 -25.15 16.86 26.07
C THR A 219 -24.36 18.00 26.71
N GLN A 220 -23.74 18.90 25.95
CA GLN A 220 -23.31 20.19 26.50
C GLN A 220 -24.46 21.20 26.44
N PRO A 221 -25.00 21.66 27.58
CA PRO A 221 -25.32 23.07 27.70
C PRO A 221 -23.99 23.80 27.50
N VAL A 222 -23.97 24.74 26.55
CA VAL A 222 -22.74 25.46 26.19
C VAL A 222 -22.16 26.07 27.47
N ARG A 223 -20.83 26.03 27.65
CA ARG A 223 -20.16 26.69 28.80
C ARG A 223 -20.70 28.11 29.02
N GLU A 224 -21.00 28.80 27.93
CA GLU A 224 -21.64 30.10 27.88
C GLU A 224 -23.03 30.12 28.53
N ASP A 225 -23.86 29.10 28.33
CA ASP A 225 -25.18 28.99 28.96
C ASP A 225 -25.07 28.79 30.47
N PHE A 226 -24.12 27.96 30.93
CA PHE A 226 -23.87 27.79 32.36
C PHE A 226 -23.28 29.04 33.01
N ASP A 227 -22.36 29.73 32.34
CA ASP A 227 -21.82 31.02 32.78
C ASP A 227 -22.94 32.09 32.81
N ARG A 228 -23.82 32.11 31.81
CA ARG A 228 -24.96 33.05 31.74
C ARG A 228 -25.95 32.81 32.87
N VAL A 229 -26.36 31.57 33.12
CA VAL A 229 -27.29 31.22 34.21
C VAL A 229 -26.65 31.47 35.58
N SER A 230 -25.38 31.11 35.75
CA SER A 230 -24.66 31.33 37.03
C SER A 230 -24.43 32.81 37.34
N ASN A 231 -24.16 33.63 36.32
CA ASN A 231 -24.02 35.07 36.45
C ASN A 231 -25.37 35.74 36.72
N ALA A 232 -26.43 35.36 36.00
CA ALA A 232 -27.78 35.87 36.24
C ALA A 232 -28.24 35.55 37.66
N ALA A 233 -28.02 34.33 38.15
CA ALA A 233 -28.32 33.95 39.53
C ALA A 233 -27.53 34.80 40.54
N ARG A 234 -26.23 35.04 40.29
CA ARG A 234 -25.40 35.91 41.15
C ARG A 234 -25.88 37.36 41.16
N THR A 235 -26.30 37.91 40.02
CA THR A 235 -26.85 39.27 39.94
C THR A 235 -28.16 39.39 40.73
N VAL A 236 -29.02 38.35 40.68
CA VAL A 236 -30.24 38.29 41.49
C VAL A 236 -29.90 38.22 42.99
N GLU A 237 -28.95 37.37 43.40
CA GLU A 237 -28.48 37.29 44.80
C GLU A 237 -27.95 38.65 45.30
N GLN A 238 -27.13 39.34 44.50
CA GLN A 238 -26.56 40.64 44.83
C GLN A 238 -27.61 41.74 44.93
N ALA A 239 -28.54 41.80 43.97
CA ALA A 239 -29.64 42.77 43.97
C ALA A 239 -30.56 42.56 45.19
N LEU A 240 -30.84 41.30 45.55
CA LEU A 240 -31.60 40.99 46.76
C LEU A 240 -30.85 41.33 48.04
N GLY A 241 -29.54 41.08 48.09
CA GLY A 241 -28.69 41.47 49.21
C GLY A 241 -28.68 42.99 49.44
N MET A 242 -28.70 43.77 48.37
CA MET A 242 -28.84 45.23 48.45
C MET A 242 -30.26 45.65 48.86
N ALA A 243 -31.30 45.02 48.31
CA ALA A 243 -32.68 45.30 48.67
C ALA A 243 -32.97 44.98 50.15
N ARG A 244 -32.40 43.90 50.69
CA ARG A 244 -32.44 43.59 52.14
C ARG A 244 -31.92 44.72 53.01
N LYS A 245 -30.80 45.34 52.64
CA LYS A 245 -30.24 46.50 53.36
C LYS A 245 -31.16 47.72 53.38
N HIS A 246 -32.13 47.78 52.46
CA HIS A 246 -33.12 48.84 52.35
C HIS A 246 -34.51 48.46 52.89
N GLY A 247 -34.61 47.37 53.67
CA GLY A 247 -35.86 47.01 54.39
C GLY A 247 -36.78 46.04 53.64
N LEU A 248 -36.28 45.31 52.64
CA LEU A 248 -37.08 44.30 51.92
C LEU A 248 -37.68 43.23 52.86
N ASP A 249 -37.00 42.90 53.97
CA ASP A 249 -37.47 41.90 54.93
C ASP A 249 -38.76 42.32 55.67
N GLU A 250 -39.08 43.62 55.70
CA GLU A 250 -40.29 44.16 56.35
C GLU A 250 -41.52 44.14 55.43
N ILE A 251 -41.33 43.88 54.12
CA ILE A 251 -42.39 43.90 53.13
C ILE A 251 -43.15 42.56 53.13
N ARG A 252 -44.49 42.63 53.23
CA ARG A 252 -45.35 41.44 53.21
C ARG A 252 -45.19 40.68 51.88
N GLY A 253 -44.77 39.41 51.95
CA GLY A 253 -44.52 38.55 50.78
C GLY A 253 -43.05 38.42 50.37
N SER A 254 -42.13 39.15 51.02
CA SER A 254 -40.69 39.07 50.78
C SER A 254 -40.10 37.69 51.09
N SER A 255 -40.65 36.98 52.07
CA SER A 255 -40.19 35.63 52.47
C SER A 255 -40.29 34.60 51.35
N ALA A 256 -41.31 34.68 50.49
CA ALA A 256 -41.47 33.78 49.34
C ALA A 256 -40.43 34.06 48.25
N LEU A 257 -40.10 35.33 48.01
CA LEU A 257 -39.04 35.73 47.10
C LEU A 257 -37.67 35.26 47.59
N LEU A 258 -37.41 35.42 48.88
CA LEU A 258 -36.19 34.95 49.53
C LEU A 258 -36.03 33.44 49.39
N ALA A 259 -37.07 32.67 49.69
CA ALA A 259 -37.06 31.22 49.54
C ALA A 259 -36.81 30.78 48.09
N ALA A 260 -37.45 31.43 47.10
CA ALA A 260 -37.24 31.14 45.69
C ALA A 260 -35.80 31.45 45.24
N THR A 261 -35.20 32.53 45.74
CA THR A 261 -33.81 32.90 45.41
C THR A 261 -32.80 31.97 46.06
N GLU A 262 -33.04 31.52 47.30
CA GLU A 262 -32.18 30.53 47.96
C GLU A 262 -32.29 29.15 47.28
N GLN A 263 -33.48 28.79 46.80
CA GLN A 263 -33.69 27.57 46.01
C GLN A 263 -32.99 27.64 44.66
N LEU A 264 -33.00 28.81 44.00
CA LEU A 264 -32.22 29.06 42.78
C LEU A 264 -30.72 28.96 43.05
N ALA A 265 -30.22 29.55 44.14
CA ALA A 265 -28.82 29.46 44.55
C ALA A 265 -28.37 28.01 44.73
N LYS A 266 -29.17 27.21 45.45
CA LYS A 266 -28.92 25.77 45.66
C LYS A 266 -28.94 24.98 44.35
N ALA A 267 -29.84 25.30 43.43
CA ALA A 267 -29.94 24.64 42.12
C ALA A 267 -28.77 24.99 41.19
N VAL A 268 -28.19 26.19 41.32
CA VAL A 268 -27.09 26.69 40.46
C VAL A 268 -25.72 26.29 41.00
N GLU A 269 -25.58 25.95 42.29
CA GLU A 269 -24.33 25.50 42.89
C GLU A 269 -23.62 24.34 42.15
N PRO A 270 -24.29 23.23 41.77
CA PRO A 270 -23.64 22.18 40.97
C PRO A 270 -23.21 22.66 39.57
N LEU A 271 -23.87 23.68 39.02
CA LEU A 271 -23.48 24.30 37.75
C LEU A 271 -22.20 25.14 37.92
N ARG A 272 -22.09 25.92 39.01
CA ARG A 272 -20.88 26.66 39.36
C ARG A 272 -19.66 25.74 39.49
N GLN A 273 -19.83 24.58 40.14
CA GLN A 273 -18.77 23.59 40.27
C GLN A 273 -18.33 23.00 38.91
N LYS A 274 -19.28 22.71 38.02
CA LYS A 274 -18.98 22.26 36.65
C LYS A 274 -18.23 23.33 35.85
N VAL A 275 -18.67 24.58 35.90
CA VAL A 275 -18.00 25.72 35.24
C VAL A 275 -16.55 25.86 35.70
N MET A 276 -16.28 25.74 37.01
CA MET A 276 -14.91 25.82 37.53
C MET A 276 -14.03 24.67 37.03
N ARG A 277 -14.57 23.45 36.92
CA ARG A 277 -13.84 22.31 36.33
C ARG A 277 -13.53 22.52 34.85
N TYR A 278 -14.49 23.04 34.07
CA TYR A 278 -14.24 23.38 32.67
C TYR A 278 -13.13 24.43 32.52
N ARG A 279 -13.13 25.48 33.35
CA ARG A 279 -12.07 26.49 33.34
C ARG A 279 -10.68 25.94 33.66
N ALA A 280 -10.59 25.00 34.58
CA ALA A 280 -9.32 24.33 34.93
C ALA A 280 -8.80 23.43 33.80
N ILE A 281 -9.71 22.75 33.09
CA ILE A 281 -9.36 21.94 31.92
C ILE A 281 -8.90 22.84 30.76
N ASP A 282 -9.60 23.94 30.51
CA ASP A 282 -9.22 24.89 29.45
C ASP A 282 -7.88 25.56 29.74
N SER A 283 -7.60 25.97 30.99
CA SER A 283 -6.29 26.52 31.36
C SER A 283 -5.17 25.50 31.15
N TYR A 284 -5.43 24.22 31.43
CA TYR A 284 -4.48 23.14 31.17
C TYR A 284 -4.19 22.99 29.67
N PHE A 285 -5.22 23.03 28.81
CA PHE A 285 -5.03 22.98 27.36
C PHE A 285 -4.36 24.25 26.80
N ASP A 286 -4.63 25.41 27.37
CA ASP A 286 -3.97 26.66 26.98
C ASP A 286 -2.48 26.67 27.39
N GLU A 287 -2.12 26.06 28.51
CA GLU A 287 -0.73 25.85 28.93
C GLU A 287 0.00 24.83 28.05
N LEU A 288 -0.68 23.77 27.61
CA LEU A 288 -0.18 22.84 26.59
C LEU A 288 0.07 23.54 25.25
N ARG A 289 -0.90 24.33 24.74
CA ARG A 289 -0.73 25.08 23.49
C ARG A 289 0.35 26.14 23.58
N ALA A 290 0.56 26.73 24.77
CA ALA A 290 1.63 27.69 25.02
C ALA A 290 3.02 27.03 25.21
N GLY A 291 3.13 25.70 25.11
CA GLY A 291 4.41 24.98 25.20
C GLY A 291 5.07 25.04 26.59
N ARG A 292 4.30 25.34 27.64
CA ARG A 292 4.84 25.59 29.00
C ARG A 292 4.81 24.38 29.92
N MET A 293 4.28 23.24 29.47
CA MET A 293 4.26 22.01 30.26
C MET A 293 5.21 20.94 29.73
N PRO A 294 5.87 20.18 30.62
CA PRO A 294 6.66 19.03 30.21
C PRO A 294 5.73 18.00 29.56
N PRO A 295 6.12 17.42 28.42
CA PRO A 295 5.31 16.39 27.77
C PRO A 295 5.10 15.23 28.74
N ILE A 296 3.88 14.71 28.75
CA ILE A 296 3.51 13.56 29.58
C ILE A 296 4.34 12.36 29.09
N ALA A 297 5.35 11.97 29.87
CA ALA A 297 6.39 10.99 29.49
C ALA A 297 5.84 9.73 28.78
N TYR A 298 4.75 9.15 29.27
CA TYR A 298 4.18 7.93 28.70
C TYR A 298 3.51 8.12 27.32
N LEU A 299 3.10 9.34 26.95
CA LEU A 299 2.55 9.63 25.62
C LEU A 299 3.67 9.91 24.62
N THR A 300 4.76 10.54 25.07
CA THR A 300 5.96 10.74 24.26
C THR A 300 6.63 9.42 23.92
N GLU A 301 6.73 8.50 24.88
CA GLU A 301 7.31 7.16 24.67
C GLU A 301 6.47 6.27 23.75
N ARG A 302 5.15 6.40 23.76
CA ARG A 302 4.24 5.54 22.97
C ARG A 302 4.03 6.02 21.53
N TYR A 303 4.22 7.31 21.28
CA TYR A 303 4.03 7.93 19.96
C TYR A 303 5.33 8.53 19.40
N ALA A 304 6.47 8.31 20.05
CA ALA A 304 7.76 8.55 19.42
C ALA A 304 7.82 7.69 18.15
N PRO A 305 8.07 8.28 16.97
CA PRO A 305 8.33 7.48 15.79
C PRO A 305 9.57 6.64 16.09
N ASP A 306 9.44 5.31 16.01
CA ASP A 306 10.56 4.38 16.17
C ASP A 306 11.73 4.87 15.30
N GLY A 307 12.79 5.40 15.92
CA GLY A 307 14.06 5.67 15.24
C GLY A 307 14.70 7.05 15.34
N LEU A 308 14.32 7.96 16.25
CA LEU A 308 15.14 9.15 16.53
C LEU A 308 15.85 9.01 17.88
N SER A 309 17.14 8.68 17.81
CA SER A 309 18.09 8.72 18.92
C SER A 309 18.13 10.12 19.55
N GLU A 310 18.32 10.17 20.87
CA GLU A 310 18.21 11.33 21.77
C GLU A 310 19.12 12.55 21.47
N GLU A 311 19.83 12.62 20.34
CA GLU A 311 20.82 13.66 20.07
C GLU A 311 20.30 14.91 19.33
N GLU A 312 19.06 14.93 18.82
CA GLU A 312 18.56 16.08 18.03
C GLU A 312 17.54 16.99 18.73
N VAL A 313 17.19 16.76 19.99
CA VAL A 313 16.24 17.63 20.73
C VAL A 313 16.95 18.79 21.48
N SER A 314 18.27 18.90 21.37
CA SER A 314 19.03 20.02 21.92
C SER A 314 19.76 20.82 20.84
N ALA A 315 19.00 21.50 19.98
CA ALA A 315 19.46 22.63 19.16
C ALA A 315 18.38 23.71 19.08
#